data_AF-A0A963WVC5-F1
#
_entry.id   AF-A0A963WVC5-F1
#
_cell.length_a   1.000
_cell.length_b   1.000
_cell.length_c   1.000
_cell.angle_alpha   90.00
_cell.angle_beta   90.00
_cell.angle_gamma   90.00
#
_symmetry.space_group_name_H-M   'P 1'
#
loop_
_entity.id
_entity.type
_entity.pdbx_description
1 polymer ?
#
loop_
_entity_poly.entity_id
_entity_poly.type
_entity_poly.pdbx_seq_one_letter_code
_entity_poly.pdbx_strand_id
1 'polypeptide(L)'
;MADSSAQEPLHYRIRREASGVLAWIRTSWRERRWFRWGAIALAALVALYLIGWALLARDLPDAEKLLEYEPPLPTMVRGIDGEIVDSYARERRVQLQYADFPKVLIDSYLAAEDKTFFSHGGIDLGGFVGAVIDYVSKIGSGERAVGGSTITQQVAKNILVGDEYSITRKLK
;
A
#
# COMPACT_ATOMS: atom_id res chain seq x y z
N MET A 1 49.76 -31.09 -47.54
CA MET A 1 49.41 -29.67 -47.34
C MET A 1 48.07 -29.67 -46.61
N ALA A 2 48.11 -29.66 -45.28
CA ALA A 2 46.94 -29.60 -44.42
C ALA A 2 47.33 -28.71 -43.23
N ASP A 3 46.69 -27.56 -43.14
CA ASP A 3 46.91 -26.55 -42.10
C ASP A 3 45.89 -26.82 -40.98
N SER A 4 46.37 -27.26 -39.83
CA SER A 4 45.55 -27.56 -38.66
C SER A 4 45.67 -26.40 -37.67
N SER A 5 44.72 -25.48 -37.75
CA SER A 5 44.53 -24.36 -36.83
C SER A 5 44.04 -24.87 -35.46
N ALA A 6 44.98 -25.11 -34.54
CA ALA A 6 44.65 -25.36 -33.15
C ALA A 6 44.25 -24.05 -32.46
N GLN A 7 42.96 -23.89 -32.16
CA GLN A 7 42.44 -22.82 -31.32
C GLN A 7 42.77 -23.12 -29.85
N GLU A 8 43.56 -22.26 -29.20
CA GLU A 8 43.77 -22.34 -27.75
C GLU A 8 42.50 -21.94 -26.99
N PRO A 9 42.04 -22.72 -26.00
CA PRO A 9 40.89 -22.34 -25.19
C PRO A 9 41.25 -21.19 -24.23
N LEU A 10 40.60 -20.05 -24.41
CA LEU A 10 40.66 -18.90 -23.50
C LEU A 10 40.15 -19.27 -22.10
N HIS A 11 41.07 -19.57 -21.19
CA HIS A 11 40.76 -19.73 -19.77
C HIS A 11 40.49 -18.37 -19.12
N TYR A 12 39.24 -17.88 -19.20
CA TYR A 12 38.80 -16.72 -18.44
C TYR A 12 38.58 -17.10 -16.97
N ARG A 13 39.63 -16.99 -16.14
CA ARG A 13 39.52 -17.10 -14.68
C ARG A 13 38.89 -15.81 -14.13
N ILE A 14 37.58 -15.82 -13.90
CA ILE A 14 36.92 -14.81 -13.07
C ILE A 14 37.43 -14.98 -11.63
N ARG A 15 38.49 -14.26 -11.27
CA ARG A 15 38.87 -14.11 -9.86
C ARG A 15 37.82 -13.21 -9.22
N ARG A 16 37.16 -13.71 -8.17
CA ARG A 16 36.26 -12.93 -7.30
C ARG A 16 36.99 -11.69 -6.76
N GLU A 17 36.77 -10.52 -7.37
CA GLU A 17 37.23 -9.20 -6.92
C GLU A 17 36.47 -8.65 -5.70
N ALA A 18 35.98 -9.52 -4.80
CA ALA A 18 35.33 -9.07 -3.57
C ALA A 18 36.30 -8.23 -2.70
N SER A 19 37.61 -8.46 -2.81
CA SER A 19 38.66 -7.69 -2.14
C SER A 19 38.84 -6.27 -2.72
N GLY A 20 38.58 -6.07 -4.01
CA GLY A 20 38.74 -4.78 -4.69
C GLY A 20 37.68 -3.77 -4.27
N VAL A 21 36.43 -4.22 -4.15
CA VAL A 21 35.30 -3.39 -3.72
C VAL A 21 35.49 -2.91 -2.28
N LEU A 22 35.89 -3.80 -1.36
CA LEU A 22 36.12 -3.44 0.04
C LEU A 22 37.32 -2.50 0.21
N ALA A 23 38.40 -2.72 -0.55
CA ALA A 23 39.56 -1.82 -0.53
C ALA A 23 39.20 -0.43 -1.07
N TRP A 24 38.42 -0.36 -2.16
CA TRP A 24 37.94 0.87 -2.77
C TRP A 24 36.99 1.66 -1.85
N ILE A 25 36.08 0.99 -1.13
CA ILE A 25 35.21 1.63 -0.13
C ILE A 25 36.07 2.23 0.99
N ARG A 26 37.08 1.49 1.48
CA ARG A 26 37.96 1.94 2.57
C ARG A 26 38.83 3.15 2.18
N THR A 27 39.38 3.17 0.97
CA THR A 27 40.17 4.30 0.47
C THR A 27 39.28 5.52 0.20
N SER A 28 38.13 5.31 -0.43
CA SER A 28 37.14 6.36 -0.68
C SER A 28 36.62 7.00 0.61
N TRP A 29 36.38 6.20 1.65
CA TRP A 29 36.03 6.71 2.98
C TRP A 29 37.11 7.57 3.62
N ARG A 30 38.39 7.26 3.41
CA ARG A 30 39.50 8.01 4.01
C ARG A 30 39.80 9.31 3.25
N GLU A 31 39.72 9.27 1.93
CA GLU A 31 40.25 10.33 1.06
C GLU A 31 39.18 11.30 0.58
N ARG A 32 37.91 10.85 0.44
CA ARG A 32 36.83 11.66 -0.13
C ARG A 32 35.88 12.13 0.97
N ARG A 33 36.01 13.39 1.39
CA ARG A 33 35.13 14.01 2.40
C ARG A 33 33.65 13.95 2.00
N TRP A 34 33.33 14.15 0.73
CA TRP A 34 31.95 14.06 0.22
C TRP A 34 31.37 12.64 0.32
N PHE A 35 32.19 11.60 0.16
CA PHE A 35 31.75 10.20 0.30
C PHE A 35 31.38 9.88 1.76
N ARG A 36 32.17 10.37 2.72
CA ARG A 36 31.86 10.27 4.15
C ARG A 36 30.57 10.98 4.51
N TRP A 37 30.43 12.24 4.09
CA TRP A 37 29.22 13.02 4.38
C TRP A 37 27.98 12.43 3.71
N GLY A 38 28.10 11.95 2.47
CA GLY A 38 27.02 11.26 1.77
C GLY A 38 26.59 9.97 2.48
N ALA A 39 27.54 9.17 2.94
CA ALA A 39 27.23 7.96 3.68
C ALA A 39 26.65 8.23 5.09
N ILE A 40 27.14 9.26 5.78
CA ILE A 40 26.55 9.72 7.06
C ILE A 40 25.12 10.21 6.85
N ALA A 41 24.87 11.00 5.80
CA ALA A 41 23.53 11.48 5.46
C ALA A 41 22.59 10.31 5.13
N LEU A 42 23.05 9.33 4.35
CA LEU A 42 22.27 8.13 4.05
C LEU A 42 21.96 7.32 5.32
N ALA A 43 22.97 7.11 6.18
CA ALA A 43 22.77 6.41 7.45
C ALA A 43 21.78 7.15 8.37
N ALA A 44 21.85 8.49 8.41
CA ALA A 44 20.91 9.31 9.16
C ALA A 44 19.49 9.21 8.59
N LEU A 45 19.31 9.22 7.25
CA LEU A 45 18.01 9.03 6.62
C LEU A 45 17.42 7.64 6.91
N VAL A 46 18.23 6.59 6.84
CA VAL A 46 17.80 5.23 7.21
C VAL A 46 17.42 5.16 8.68
N ALA A 47 18.22 5.76 9.57
CA ALA A 47 17.89 5.82 10.99
C ALA A 47 16.59 6.57 11.26
N LEU A 48 16.38 7.73 10.62
CA LEU A 48 15.13 8.50 10.72
C LEU A 48 13.93 7.70 10.20
N TYR A 49 14.08 7.00 9.08
CA TYR A 49 13.04 6.12 8.54
C TYR A 49 12.68 5.01 9.52
N LEU A 50 13.67 4.31 10.06
CA LEU A 50 13.45 3.23 11.03
C LEU A 50 12.83 3.73 12.34
N ILE A 51 13.28 4.89 12.85
CA ILE A 51 12.70 5.51 14.05
C ILE A 51 11.24 5.91 13.77
N GLY A 52 10.97 6.57 12.64
CA GLY A 52 9.62 6.95 12.26
C GLY A 52 8.69 5.74 12.13
N TRP A 53 9.16 4.69 11.47
CA TRP A 53 8.42 3.43 11.35
C TRP A 53 8.18 2.77 12.71
N ALA A 54 9.18 2.72 13.58
CA ALA A 54 9.05 2.14 14.92
C ALA A 54 8.09 2.94 15.82
N LEU A 55 8.03 4.26 15.69
CA LEU A 55 7.05 5.09 16.40
C LEU A 55 5.63 4.85 15.88
N LEU A 56 5.47 4.72 14.56
CA LEU A 56 4.17 4.50 13.92
C LEU A 56 3.62 3.10 14.22
N ALA A 57 4.46 2.07 14.09
CA ALA A 57 4.13 0.67 14.32
C ALA A 57 3.66 0.36 15.74
N ARG A 58 4.02 1.18 16.74
CA ARG A 58 3.60 1.00 18.13
C ARG A 58 2.12 1.28 18.36
N ASP A 59 1.53 2.18 17.58
CA ASP A 59 0.16 2.64 17.77
C ASP A 59 -0.79 2.11 16.68
N LEU A 60 -0.35 1.09 15.92
CA LEU A 60 -1.18 0.48 14.89
C LEU A 60 -2.30 -0.35 15.53
N PRO A 61 -3.55 -0.21 15.07
CA PRO A 61 -4.66 -1.03 15.57
C PRO A 61 -4.45 -2.49 15.17
N ASP A 62 -4.91 -3.38 16.05
CA ASP A 62 -4.83 -4.82 15.82
C ASP A 62 -5.67 -5.23 14.61
N ALA A 63 -5.04 -5.99 13.70
CA ALA A 63 -5.68 -6.50 12.49
C ALA A 63 -6.67 -7.64 12.81
N GLU A 64 -6.57 -8.29 13.97
CA GLU A 64 -7.54 -9.33 14.40
C GLU A 64 -8.97 -8.80 14.43
N LYS A 65 -9.15 -7.50 14.74
CA LYS A 65 -10.46 -6.83 14.69
C LYS A 65 -11.13 -6.86 13.32
N LEU A 66 -10.36 -6.97 12.22
CA LEU A 66 -10.93 -7.12 10.88
C LEU A 66 -11.48 -8.52 10.64
N LEU A 67 -10.87 -9.54 11.25
CA LEU A 67 -11.30 -10.94 11.12
C LEU A 67 -12.56 -11.23 11.93
N GLU A 68 -12.72 -10.54 13.06
CA GLU A 68 -13.84 -10.70 14.00
C GLU A 68 -14.96 -9.66 13.78
N TYR A 69 -14.85 -8.81 12.76
CA TYR A 69 -15.82 -7.74 12.54
C TYR A 69 -17.18 -8.31 12.11
N GLU A 70 -18.15 -8.22 13.02
CA GLU A 70 -19.56 -8.49 12.73
C GLU A 70 -20.34 -7.17 12.63
N PRO A 71 -20.94 -6.86 11.46
CA PRO A 71 -21.73 -5.65 11.32
C PRO A 71 -23.00 -5.75 12.17
N PRO A 72 -23.40 -4.71 12.92
CA PRO A 72 -24.66 -4.73 13.64
C PRO A 72 -25.83 -4.82 12.66
N LEU A 73 -26.61 -5.90 12.79
CA LEU A 73 -27.78 -6.19 11.99
C LEU A 73 -29.08 -5.79 12.70
N PRO A 74 -30.16 -5.49 11.95
CA PRO A 74 -31.46 -5.20 12.53
C PRO A 74 -32.06 -6.43 13.25
N THR A 75 -32.65 -6.19 14.42
CA THR A 75 -33.52 -7.18 15.08
C THR A 75 -34.90 -7.14 14.42
N MET A 76 -35.41 -8.29 13.98
CA MET A 76 -36.70 -8.39 13.29
C MET A 76 -37.76 -8.98 14.24
N VAL A 77 -38.87 -8.28 14.43
CA VAL A 77 -40.06 -8.79 15.13
C VAL A 77 -40.96 -9.45 14.12
N ARG A 78 -41.31 -10.72 14.35
CA ARG A 78 -42.19 -11.49 13.47
C ARG A 78 -43.51 -11.85 14.15
N GLY A 79 -44.58 -11.86 13.38
CA GLY A 79 -45.90 -12.33 13.79
C GLY A 79 -45.96 -13.85 13.92
N ILE A 80 -47.10 -14.37 14.38
CA ILE A 80 -47.35 -15.82 14.49
C ILE A 80 -47.37 -16.54 13.13
N ASP A 81 -47.62 -15.80 12.06
CA ASP A 81 -47.60 -16.21 10.67
C ASP A 81 -46.20 -16.16 10.04
N GLY A 82 -45.20 -15.63 10.78
CA GLY A 82 -43.83 -15.44 10.32
C GLY A 82 -43.59 -14.15 9.52
N GLU A 83 -44.61 -13.33 9.29
CA GLU A 83 -44.45 -12.04 8.63
C GLU A 83 -43.70 -11.04 9.52
N ILE A 84 -42.97 -10.10 8.91
CA ILE A 84 -42.25 -9.07 9.65
C ILE A 84 -43.25 -8.01 10.10
N VAL A 85 -43.36 -7.83 11.42
CA VAL A 85 -44.24 -6.82 12.05
C VAL A 85 -43.47 -5.52 12.26
N ASP A 86 -42.23 -5.60 12.73
CA ASP A 86 -41.38 -4.43 12.97
C ASP A 86 -39.89 -4.80 12.94
N SER A 87 -39.02 -3.81 12.91
CA SER A 87 -37.56 -3.99 13.03
C SER A 87 -36.92 -2.90 13.89
N TYR A 88 -36.05 -3.30 14.81
CA TYR A 88 -35.25 -2.39 15.62
C TYR A 88 -33.81 -2.44 15.15
N ALA A 89 -33.28 -1.29 14.72
CA ALA A 89 -31.93 -1.19 14.21
C ALA A 89 -31.29 0.13 14.64
N ARG A 90 -30.05 0.05 15.15
CA ARG A 90 -29.20 1.25 15.29
C ARG A 90 -28.74 1.74 13.92
N GLU A 91 -28.44 0.79 13.04
CA GLU A 91 -28.03 1.03 11.66
C GLU A 91 -28.82 0.08 10.75
N ARG A 92 -29.40 0.63 9.68
CA ARG A 92 -30.17 -0.16 8.72
C ARG A 92 -29.21 -0.85 7.74
N ARG A 93 -28.79 -2.07 8.08
CA ARG A 93 -27.89 -2.89 7.26
C ARG A 93 -28.57 -4.18 6.80
N VAL A 94 -28.23 -4.61 5.59
CA VAL A 94 -28.52 -5.94 5.07
C VAL A 94 -27.18 -6.55 4.66
N GLN A 95 -26.86 -7.71 5.21
CA GLN A 95 -25.66 -8.44 4.82
C GLN A 95 -25.98 -9.28 3.57
N LEU A 96 -25.20 -9.05 2.52
CA LEU A 96 -25.31 -9.75 1.24
C LEU A 96 -23.97 -10.42 0.93
N GLN A 97 -24.03 -11.55 0.24
CA GLN A 97 -22.84 -12.16 -0.33
C GLN A 97 -22.42 -11.41 -1.58
N TYR A 98 -21.13 -11.48 -1.93
CA TYR A 98 -20.61 -10.83 -3.14
C TYR A 98 -21.39 -11.21 -4.41
N ALA A 99 -21.85 -12.47 -4.50
CA ALA A 99 -22.62 -12.98 -5.62
C ALA A 99 -24.05 -12.41 -5.73
N ASP A 100 -24.59 -11.83 -4.65
CA ASP A 100 -25.93 -11.25 -4.63
C ASP A 100 -25.94 -9.86 -5.30
N PHE A 101 -24.78 -9.23 -5.47
CA PHE A 101 -24.67 -7.90 -6.08
C PHE A 101 -24.73 -7.98 -7.61
N PRO A 102 -25.57 -7.15 -8.27
CA PRO A 102 -25.58 -7.07 -9.73
C PRO A 102 -24.21 -6.67 -10.27
N LYS A 103 -23.76 -7.34 -11.34
CA LYS A 103 -22.45 -7.07 -11.95
C LYS A 103 -22.25 -5.58 -12.32
N VAL A 104 -23.29 -4.94 -12.86
CA VAL A 104 -23.26 -3.52 -13.24
C VAL A 104 -23.00 -2.62 -12.03
N LEU A 105 -23.53 -2.97 -10.86
CA LEU A 105 -23.29 -2.21 -9.63
C LEU A 105 -21.83 -2.34 -9.19
N ILE A 106 -21.30 -3.56 -9.19
CA ILE A 106 -19.90 -3.85 -8.86
C ILE A 106 -18.98 -3.07 -9.81
N ASP A 107 -19.19 -3.19 -11.13
CA ASP A 107 -18.35 -2.54 -12.12
C ASP A 107 -18.39 -1.00 -12.00
N SER A 108 -19.57 -0.43 -11.72
CA SER A 108 -19.75 1.02 -11.54
C SER A 108 -19.02 1.53 -10.29
N TYR A 109 -19.11 0.78 -9.19
CA TYR A 109 -18.43 1.13 -7.95
C TYR A 109 -16.91 1.04 -8.09
N LEU A 110 -16.40 -0.03 -8.71
CA LEU A 110 -14.97 -0.17 -9.01
C LEU A 110 -14.48 0.93 -9.94
N ALA A 111 -15.23 1.29 -10.98
CA ALA A 111 -14.84 2.35 -11.90
C ALA A 111 -14.74 3.73 -11.22
N ALA A 112 -15.60 3.98 -10.22
CA ALA A 112 -15.63 5.25 -9.50
C ALA A 112 -14.60 5.35 -8.35
N GLU A 113 -14.46 4.28 -7.57
CA GLU A 113 -13.65 4.29 -6.34
C GLU A 113 -12.26 3.69 -6.54
N ASP A 114 -12.15 2.57 -7.24
CA ASP A 114 -10.93 1.78 -7.29
C ASP A 114 -10.90 0.79 -8.48
N LYS A 115 -10.50 1.31 -9.65
CA LYS A 115 -10.54 0.58 -10.92
C LYS A 115 -9.58 -0.62 -10.98
N THR A 116 -8.56 -0.61 -10.13
CA THR A 116 -7.46 -1.58 -10.05
C THR A 116 -7.59 -2.48 -8.82
N PHE A 117 -8.75 -2.44 -8.15
CA PHE A 117 -9.00 -3.16 -6.89
C PHE A 117 -8.53 -4.61 -6.90
N PHE A 118 -8.86 -5.36 -7.96
CA PHE A 118 -8.51 -6.78 -8.08
C PHE A 118 -7.09 -7.06 -8.55
N SER A 119 -6.33 -6.04 -8.98
CA SER A 119 -4.95 -6.21 -9.45
C SER A 119 -3.91 -5.76 -8.43
N HIS A 120 -4.29 -4.93 -7.45
CA HIS A 120 -3.38 -4.43 -6.42
C HIS A 120 -3.57 -5.15 -5.06
N GLY A 121 -2.51 -5.18 -4.25
CA GLY A 121 -2.53 -5.79 -2.90
C GLY A 121 -3.14 -4.90 -1.80
N GLY A 122 -4.06 -4.00 -2.14
CA GLY A 122 -4.73 -3.08 -1.21
C GLY A 122 -4.19 -1.64 -1.23
N ILE A 123 -3.08 -1.37 -1.91
CA ILE A 123 -2.56 -0.02 -2.16
C ILE A 123 -2.27 0.14 -3.65
N ASP A 124 -2.91 1.10 -4.31
CA ASP A 124 -2.62 1.45 -5.70
C ASP A 124 -1.59 2.59 -5.78
N LEU A 125 -0.32 2.23 -5.98
CA LEU A 125 0.74 3.22 -6.19
C LEU A 125 0.56 4.00 -7.49
N GLY A 126 0.09 3.34 -8.56
CA GLY A 126 -0.09 3.97 -9.87
C GLY A 126 -1.25 4.96 -9.85
N GLY A 127 -2.39 4.53 -9.28
CA GLY A 127 -3.56 5.38 -9.04
C GLY A 127 -3.25 6.55 -8.11
N PHE A 128 -2.49 6.32 -7.03
CA PHE A 128 -2.08 7.39 -6.12
C PHE A 128 -1.21 8.44 -6.81
N VAL A 129 -0.17 8.04 -7.55
CA VAL A 129 0.69 8.99 -8.29
C VAL A 129 -0.13 9.76 -9.32
N GLY A 130 -1.03 9.08 -10.06
CA GLY A 130 -1.95 9.72 -10.99
C GLY A 130 -2.85 10.75 -10.32
N ALA A 131 -3.42 10.42 -9.16
CA ALA A 131 -4.27 11.32 -8.38
C ALA A 131 -3.49 12.54 -7.84
N VAL A 132 -2.23 12.37 -7.44
CA VAL A 132 -1.35 13.48 -7.03
C VAL A 132 -1.06 14.41 -8.20
N ILE A 133 -0.74 13.86 -9.38
CA ILE A 133 -0.51 14.66 -10.59
C ILE A 133 -1.78 15.43 -10.99
N ASP A 134 -2.93 14.76 -10.99
CA ASP A 134 -4.24 15.37 -11.26
C ASP A 134 -4.53 16.50 -10.27
N TYR A 135 -4.33 16.26 -8.97
CA TYR A 135 -4.50 17.26 -7.92
C TYR A 135 -3.63 18.50 -8.19
N VAL A 136 -2.33 18.30 -8.45
CA VAL A 136 -1.39 19.40 -8.72
C VAL A 136 -1.79 20.18 -9.97
N SER A 137 -2.24 19.49 -11.02
CA SER A 137 -2.68 20.13 -12.27
C SER A 137 -3.94 21.00 -12.11
N LYS A 138 -4.77 20.69 -11.11
CA LYS A 138 -6.05 21.38 -10.84
C LYS A 138 -5.96 22.42 -9.72
N ILE A 139 -4.79 22.64 -9.12
CA ILE A 139 -4.62 23.67 -8.09
C ILE A 139 -5.02 25.04 -8.65
N GLY A 140 -5.99 25.69 -8.00
CA GLY A 140 -6.49 27.02 -8.39
C GLY A 140 -7.59 27.03 -9.45
N SER A 141 -7.94 25.87 -10.03
CA SER A 141 -9.03 25.76 -11.02
C SER A 141 -10.43 25.70 -10.42
N GLY A 142 -10.54 25.34 -9.13
CA GLY A 142 -11.82 25.03 -8.47
C GLY A 142 -12.39 23.65 -8.83
N GLU A 143 -11.74 22.89 -9.72
CA GLU A 143 -12.15 21.54 -10.07
C GLU A 143 -11.81 20.52 -8.96
N ARG A 144 -12.63 19.48 -8.84
CA ARG A 144 -12.40 18.40 -7.89
C ARG A 144 -11.35 17.43 -8.43
N ALA A 145 -10.30 17.20 -7.65
CA ALA A 145 -9.30 16.20 -7.94
C ALA A 145 -9.86 14.78 -7.78
N VAL A 146 -9.28 13.83 -8.52
CA VAL A 146 -9.62 12.41 -8.43
C VAL A 146 -9.25 11.85 -7.04
N GLY A 147 -10.09 10.95 -6.51
CA GLY A 147 -9.82 10.26 -5.25
C GLY A 147 -8.62 9.31 -5.37
N GLY A 148 -7.72 9.33 -4.39
CA GLY A 148 -6.49 8.54 -4.40
C GLY A 148 -6.43 7.41 -3.36
N SER A 149 -7.56 7.01 -2.76
CA SER A 149 -7.61 5.98 -1.71
C SER A 149 -8.31 4.72 -2.21
N THR A 150 -7.72 3.56 -1.92
CA THR A 150 -8.26 2.25 -2.35
C THR A 150 -9.45 1.81 -1.49
N ILE A 151 -10.28 0.90 -1.99
CA ILE A 151 -11.39 0.33 -1.21
C ILE A 151 -10.87 -0.31 0.09
N THR A 152 -9.74 -1.02 0.04
CA THR A 152 -9.10 -1.62 1.23
C THR A 152 -8.76 -0.56 2.29
N GLN A 153 -8.21 0.59 1.88
CA GLN A 153 -7.90 1.70 2.80
C GLN A 153 -9.18 2.30 3.39
N GLN A 154 -10.23 2.45 2.57
CA GLN A 154 -11.51 2.98 3.04
C GLN A 154 -12.17 2.05 4.07
N VAL A 155 -12.13 0.73 3.84
CA VAL A 155 -12.66 -0.27 4.79
C VAL A 155 -11.84 -0.30 6.08
N ALA A 156 -10.50 -0.34 5.98
CA ALA A 156 -9.63 -0.33 7.15
C ALA A 156 -9.84 0.93 8.00
N LYS A 157 -9.97 2.10 7.36
CA LYS A 157 -10.32 3.37 8.03
C LYS A 157 -11.63 3.24 8.83
N ASN A 158 -12.68 2.74 8.17
CA ASN A 158 -14.03 2.71 8.76
C ASN A 158 -14.13 1.70 9.92
N ILE A 159 -13.41 0.58 9.87
CA ILE A 159 -13.49 -0.48 10.89
C ILE A 159 -12.48 -0.26 12.03
N LEU A 160 -11.23 0.11 11.73
CA LEU A 160 -10.15 0.11 12.71
C LEU A 160 -9.93 1.44 13.41
N VAL A 161 -10.20 2.56 12.73
CA VAL A 161 -9.70 3.87 13.18
C VAL A 161 -10.79 4.92 13.38
N GLY A 162 -12.01 4.67 12.89
CA GLY A 162 -13.14 5.59 13.02
C GLY A 162 -13.01 6.84 12.14
N ASP A 163 -14.00 7.74 12.24
CA ASP A 163 -14.23 8.82 11.27
C ASP A 163 -13.44 10.13 11.50
N GLU A 164 -12.55 10.20 12.49
CA GLU A 164 -11.79 11.43 12.78
C GLU A 164 -10.81 11.80 11.64
N TYR A 165 -10.95 12.99 11.07
CA TYR A 165 -10.09 13.46 9.99
C TYR A 165 -8.74 13.97 10.54
N SER A 166 -7.70 13.13 10.56
CA SER A 166 -6.34 13.56 10.86
C SER A 166 -5.30 12.92 9.92
N ILE A 167 -4.21 13.67 9.62
CA ILE A 167 -3.09 13.19 8.80
C ILE A 167 -2.32 12.09 9.53
N THR A 168 -2.15 12.22 10.85
CA THR A 168 -1.51 11.19 11.69
C THR A 168 -2.29 9.89 11.68
N ARG A 169 -3.62 9.94 11.54
CA ARG A 169 -4.47 8.76 11.35
C ARG A 169 -4.20 8.06 10.02
N LYS A 170 -4.03 8.80 8.91
CA LYS A 170 -3.75 8.19 7.58
C LYS A 170 -2.43 7.42 7.53
N LEU A 171 -1.50 7.74 8.44
CA LEU A 171 -0.22 7.06 8.54
C LEU A 171 -0.32 5.79 9.39
N LYS A 172 -1.27 5.71 10.34
CA LYS A 172 -1.56 4.48 11.07
C LYS A 172 -2.28 3.48 10.17
#